data_AF-A0A2G5SI95-F1
#
_entry.id   AF-A0A2G5SI95-F1
#
_cell.length_a   1.000
_cell.length_b   1.000
_cell.length_c   1.000
_cell.angle_alpha   90.00
_cell.angle_beta   90.00
_cell.angle_gamma   90.00
#
_symmetry.space_group_name_H-M   'P 1'
#
loop_
_entity.id
_entity.type
_entity.pdbx_description
1 polymer ?
#
loop_
_entity_poly.entity_id
_entity_poly.type
_entity_poly.pdbx_seq_one_letter_code
_entity_poly.pdbx_strand_id
1 'polypeptide(L)'
;MPESPTGKSLLLPFLRGLLDDVNQNCAVWIDKPNGIFKLVDPHRVAKLWGVETGNPKMNYDKMSRGLRDHYNKNLKKVPGKDARYQFINPKALSFNISNILVPKKEGNSLSSSPTSSSSGSSSPLLQKTTVVPLINQLVLQESLRENMAQFNQFMMMFFPLLHNLPIQEQLNIFFISKNTYPMLFPAPYR
;
A
#
# COMPACT_ATOMS: atom_id res chain seq x y z
N MET A 1 -26.28 13.00 9.14
CA MET A 1 -26.54 11.56 8.89
C MET A 1 -25.26 10.95 8.38
N PRO A 2 -24.48 10.21 9.19
CA PRO A 2 -23.33 9.48 8.67
C PRO A 2 -23.82 8.19 8.00
N GLU A 3 -23.69 8.16 6.68
CA GLU A 3 -23.99 7.02 5.82
C GLU A 3 -23.18 5.79 6.28
N SER A 4 -23.87 4.69 6.60
CA SER A 4 -23.20 3.39 6.85
C SER A 4 -22.28 3.03 5.68
N PRO A 5 -21.05 2.52 5.91
CA PRO A 5 -20.16 2.11 4.85
C PRO A 5 -20.75 0.90 4.14
N THR A 6 -21.55 1.16 3.11
CA THR A 6 -22.17 0.13 2.28
C THR A 6 -21.07 -0.80 1.75
N GLY A 7 -21.26 -2.12 1.87
CA GLY A 7 -20.25 -3.13 1.49
C GLY A 7 -19.70 -3.01 0.05
N LYS A 8 -20.35 -2.22 -0.82
CA LYS A 8 -19.89 -1.88 -2.18
C LYS A 8 -18.63 -1.01 -2.20
N SER A 9 -18.43 -0.17 -1.18
CA SER A 9 -17.26 0.72 -1.06
C SER A 9 -15.98 -0.06 -0.69
N LEU A 10 -16.15 -1.22 -0.04
CA LEU A 10 -15.04 -2.02 0.50
C LEU A 10 -14.43 -3.00 -0.52
N LEU A 11 -15.04 -3.17 -1.70
CA LEU A 11 -14.60 -4.14 -2.70
C LEU A 11 -13.20 -3.84 -3.27
N LEU A 12 -12.87 -2.57 -3.57
CA LEU A 12 -11.54 -2.23 -4.08
C LEU A 12 -10.44 -2.36 -3.01
N PRO A 13 -10.64 -1.88 -1.77
CA PRO A 13 -9.73 -2.18 -0.66
C PRO A 13 -9.53 -3.68 -0.43
N PHE A 14 -10.61 -4.47 -0.46
CA PHE A 14 -10.53 -5.93 -0.36
C PHE A 14 -9.67 -6.54 -1.47
N LEU A 15 -9.92 -6.17 -2.73
CA LEU A 15 -9.10 -6.65 -3.85
C LEU A 15 -7.63 -6.23 -3.71
N ARG A 16 -7.38 -5.03 -3.18
CA ARG A 16 -6.01 -4.57 -2.92
C ARG A 16 -5.33 -5.43 -1.87
N GLY A 17 -6.00 -5.72 -0.75
CA GLY A 17 -5.48 -6.62 0.28
C GLY A 17 -5.20 -8.02 -0.27
N LEU A 18 -6.09 -8.54 -1.12
CA LEU A 18 -5.92 -9.85 -1.76
C LEU A 18 -4.72 -9.91 -2.71
N LEU A 19 -4.36 -8.79 -3.33
CA LEU A 19 -3.19 -8.67 -4.19
C LEU A 19 -1.87 -8.48 -3.42
N ASP A 20 -1.94 -8.11 -2.15
CA ASP A 20 -0.78 -8.01 -1.26
C ASP A 20 -0.59 -9.29 -0.41
N ASP A 21 -1.63 -10.13 -0.25
CA ASP A 21 -1.53 -11.47 0.36
C ASP A 21 -1.10 -12.55 -0.64
N VAL A 22 0.16 -12.96 -0.53
CA VAL A 22 0.77 -13.97 -1.40
C VAL A 22 0.15 -15.36 -1.23
N ASN A 23 -0.52 -15.64 -0.10
CA ASN A 23 -1.02 -16.98 0.22
C ASN A 23 -2.30 -17.35 -0.54
N GLN A 24 -3.03 -16.36 -1.06
CA GLN A 24 -4.36 -16.59 -1.65
C GLN A 24 -4.28 -17.02 -3.11
N ASN A 25 -3.19 -16.71 -3.83
CA ASN A 25 -2.91 -17.05 -5.24
C ASN A 25 -4.06 -16.83 -6.26
N CYS A 26 -5.14 -16.15 -5.90
CA CYS A 26 -6.35 -16.01 -6.72
C CYS A 26 -6.44 -14.64 -7.42
N ALA A 27 -5.61 -13.68 -7.01
CA ALA A 27 -5.39 -12.41 -7.68
C ALA A 27 -3.88 -12.11 -7.72
N VAL A 28 -3.39 -11.62 -8.85
CA VAL A 28 -1.95 -11.33 -9.05
C VAL A 28 -1.73 -10.01 -9.73
N TRP A 29 -0.65 -9.32 -9.35
CA TRP A 29 -0.14 -8.17 -10.09
C TRP A 29 0.45 -8.64 -11.42
N ILE A 30 0.00 -8.01 -12.51
CA ILE A 30 0.65 -8.11 -13.82
C ILE A 30 1.67 -6.99 -13.96
N ASP A 31 1.28 -5.80 -13.54
CA ASP A 31 2.13 -4.62 -13.51
C ASP A 31 1.75 -3.77 -12.29
N LYS A 32 2.48 -3.97 -11.19
CA LYS A 32 2.24 -3.29 -9.91
C LYS A 32 2.37 -1.76 -10.01
N PRO A 33 3.41 -1.16 -10.65
CA PRO A 33 3.50 0.30 -10.76
C PRO A 33 2.38 0.91 -11.59
N ASN A 34 1.94 0.25 -12.66
CA ASN A 34 0.80 0.73 -13.47
C ASN A 34 -0.57 0.31 -12.93
N GLY A 35 -0.61 -0.38 -11.78
CA GLY A 35 -1.84 -0.82 -11.12
C GLY A 35 -2.62 -1.90 -11.87
N ILE A 36 -1.98 -2.64 -12.77
CA ILE A 36 -2.60 -3.69 -13.58
C ILE A 36 -2.53 -5.03 -12.85
N PHE A 37 -3.67 -5.69 -12.72
CA PHE A 37 -3.78 -6.99 -12.07
C PHE A 37 -4.73 -7.91 -12.81
N LYS A 38 -4.63 -9.20 -12.51
CA LYS A 38 -5.47 -10.27 -13.04
C LYS A 38 -6.09 -11.05 -11.89
N LEU A 39 -7.37 -11.35 -12.01
CA LEU A 39 -8.00 -12.39 -11.19
C LEU A 39 -7.68 -13.75 -11.83
N VAL A 40 -6.81 -14.53 -11.19
CA VAL A 40 -6.42 -15.87 -11.65
C VAL A 40 -7.57 -16.84 -11.46
N ASP A 41 -8.21 -16.78 -10.29
CA ASP A 41 -9.43 -17.53 -9.98
C ASP A 41 -10.55 -16.58 -9.52
N PRO A 42 -11.35 -16.07 -10.46
CA PRO A 42 -12.46 -15.16 -10.14
C PRO A 42 -13.51 -15.78 -9.22
N HIS A 43 -13.70 -17.11 -9.27
CA HIS A 43 -14.66 -17.80 -8.41
C HIS A 43 -14.17 -17.82 -6.97
N ARG A 44 -12.87 -18.08 -6.74
CA ARG A 44 -12.28 -18.04 -5.40
C ARG A 44 -12.33 -16.63 -4.80
N VAL A 45 -12.00 -15.61 -5.57
CA VAL A 45 -12.09 -14.20 -5.13
C VAL A 45 -13.52 -13.86 -4.68
N ALA A 46 -14.53 -14.28 -5.44
CA ALA A 46 -15.92 -14.02 -5.08
C ALA A 46 -16.37 -14.77 -3.81
N LYS A 47 -15.86 -15.98 -3.57
CA LYS A 47 -16.11 -16.71 -2.31
C LYS A 47 -15.50 -15.98 -1.11
N LEU A 48 -14.26 -15.55 -1.22
CA LEU A 48 -13.58 -14.78 -0.16
C LEU A 48 -14.32 -13.47 0.12
N TRP A 49 -14.77 -12.78 -0.92
CA TRP A 49 -15.59 -11.59 -0.78
C TRP A 49 -16.95 -11.88 -0.11
N GLY A 50 -17.54 -13.04 -0.41
CA GLY A 50 -18.75 -13.51 0.25
C GLY A 50 -18.55 -13.74 1.75
N VAL A 51 -17.40 -14.29 2.15
CA VAL A 51 -17.02 -14.44 3.56
C VAL A 51 -16.86 -13.06 4.21
N GLU A 52 -16.12 -12.15 3.58
CA GLU A 52 -15.86 -10.79 4.06
C GLU A 52 -17.15 -9.97 4.27
N THR A 53 -18.14 -10.16 3.39
CA THR A 53 -19.43 -9.45 3.46
C THR A 53 -20.55 -10.23 4.15
N GLY A 54 -20.27 -11.43 4.67
CA GLY A 54 -21.29 -12.31 5.25
C GLY A 54 -22.36 -12.78 4.26
N ASN A 55 -22.07 -12.76 2.95
CA ASN A 55 -22.97 -13.19 1.88
C ASN A 55 -22.49 -14.51 1.24
N PRO A 56 -22.96 -15.68 1.72
CA PRO A 56 -22.51 -16.98 1.21
C PRO A 56 -22.96 -17.26 -0.24
N LYS A 57 -23.95 -16.51 -0.76
CA LYS A 57 -24.45 -16.61 -2.15
C LYS A 57 -23.72 -15.65 -3.11
N MET A 58 -22.58 -15.09 -2.68
CA MET A 58 -21.73 -14.25 -3.50
C MET A 58 -21.04 -15.09 -4.59
N ASN A 59 -21.03 -14.57 -5.81
CA ASN A 59 -20.36 -15.18 -6.96
C ASN A 59 -19.69 -14.09 -7.81
N TYR A 60 -18.92 -14.52 -8.81
CA TYR A 60 -18.18 -13.58 -9.63
C TYR A 60 -19.10 -12.66 -10.44
N ASP A 61 -20.23 -13.13 -10.97
CA ASP A 61 -21.16 -12.28 -11.73
C ASP A 61 -21.67 -11.11 -10.89
N LYS A 62 -22.10 -11.37 -9.65
CA LYS A 62 -22.58 -10.36 -8.71
C LYS A 62 -21.45 -9.43 -8.25
N MET A 63 -20.30 -9.99 -7.89
CA MET A 63 -19.13 -9.21 -7.47
C MET A 63 -18.63 -8.30 -8.60
N SER A 64 -18.60 -8.82 -9.84
CA SER A 64 -18.19 -8.08 -11.03
C SER A 64 -19.13 -6.92 -11.33
N ARG A 65 -20.40 -6.99 -10.90
CA ARG A 65 -21.31 -5.83 -10.96
C ARG A 65 -20.82 -4.70 -10.06
N GLY A 66 -20.37 -5.01 -8.84
CA GLY A 66 -19.73 -4.03 -7.96
C GLY A 66 -18.46 -3.44 -8.58
N LEU A 67 -17.66 -4.23 -9.30
CA LEU A 67 -16.48 -3.71 -10.00
C LEU A 67 -16.84 -2.71 -11.10
N ARG A 68 -17.94 -2.94 -11.83
CA ARG A 68 -18.40 -2.03 -12.88
C ARG A 68 -18.79 -0.65 -12.34
N ASP A 69 -19.32 -0.58 -11.12
CA ASP A 69 -19.68 0.70 -10.50
C ASP A 69 -18.45 1.58 -10.21
N HIS A 70 -17.27 0.97 -10.08
CA HIS A 70 -15.99 1.65 -9.88
C HIS A 70 -15.29 2.03 -11.18
N TYR A 71 -15.85 1.67 -12.33
CA TYR A 71 -15.27 2.01 -13.62
C TYR A 71 -15.20 3.52 -13.82
N ASN A 72 -14.14 3.96 -14.50
CA ASN A 72 -13.84 5.37 -14.82
C ASN A 72 -13.54 6.26 -13.60
N LYS A 73 -13.76 5.77 -12.37
CA LYS A 73 -13.42 6.47 -11.12
C LYS A 73 -12.13 5.94 -10.52
N ASN A 74 -12.12 4.66 -10.20
CA ASN A 74 -11.03 4.01 -9.47
C ASN A 74 -10.49 2.77 -10.19
N LEU A 75 -11.26 2.21 -11.11
CA LEU A 75 -10.94 0.98 -11.82
C LEU A 75 -11.18 1.14 -13.33
N LYS A 76 -10.41 0.42 -14.15
CA LYS A 76 -10.65 0.22 -15.58
C LYS A 76 -10.65 -1.26 -15.89
N LYS A 77 -11.55 -1.68 -16.77
CA LYS A 77 -11.54 -3.02 -17.36
C LYS A 77 -10.49 -3.03 -18.47
N VAL A 78 -9.51 -3.92 -18.38
CA VAL A 78 -8.60 -4.16 -19.50
C VAL A 78 -9.34 -5.03 -20.52
N PRO A 79 -9.50 -4.60 -21.78
CA PRO A 79 -10.22 -5.37 -22.79
C PRO A 79 -9.50 -6.70 -23.10
N GLY A 80 -10.28 -7.76 -23.31
CA GLY A 80 -9.79 -9.13 -23.53
C GLY A 80 -10.55 -10.18 -22.71
N LYS A 81 -10.11 -11.44 -22.77
CA LYS A 81 -10.78 -12.58 -22.11
C LYS A 81 -10.27 -12.91 -20.69
N ASP A 82 -9.30 -12.16 -20.16
CA ASP A 82 -8.50 -12.64 -19.03
C ASP A 82 -8.86 -12.08 -17.64
N ALA A 83 -10.07 -11.55 -17.42
CA ALA A 83 -10.44 -10.94 -16.12
C ALA A 83 -9.38 -9.96 -15.57
N ARG A 84 -8.75 -9.19 -16.46
CA ARG A 84 -7.74 -8.19 -16.15
C ARG A 84 -8.38 -6.83 -15.87
N TYR A 85 -7.80 -6.13 -14.90
CA TYR A 85 -8.27 -4.84 -14.42
C TYR A 85 -7.08 -3.93 -14.12
N GLN A 86 -7.32 -2.63 -14.12
CA GLN A 86 -6.33 -1.63 -13.78
C GLN A 86 -6.90 -0.65 -12.76
N PHE A 87 -6.20 -0.44 -11.65
CA PHE A 87 -6.49 0.66 -10.75
C PHE A 87 -6.06 1.99 -11.38
N ILE A 88 -6.96 2.96 -11.44
CA ILE A 88 -6.68 4.28 -12.02
C ILE A 88 -5.72 5.07 -11.13
N ASN A 89 -5.90 4.97 -9.81
CA ASN A 89 -4.99 5.54 -8.82
C ASN A 89 -4.63 4.48 -7.77
N PRO A 90 -3.60 3.65 -8.02
CA PRO A 90 -3.24 2.55 -7.13
C PRO A 90 -2.74 3.03 -5.76
N LYS A 91 -2.27 4.28 -5.65
CA LYS A 91 -1.84 4.89 -4.39
C LYS A 91 -3.03 5.36 -3.55
N ALA A 92 -4.12 5.81 -4.19
CA ALA A 92 -5.32 6.24 -3.47
C ALA A 92 -6.11 5.08 -2.84
N LEU A 93 -5.79 3.83 -3.17
CA LEU A 93 -6.42 2.65 -2.55
C LEU A 93 -5.64 2.12 -1.34
N SER A 94 -4.53 2.75 -0.96
CA SER A 94 -3.84 2.48 0.30
C SER A 94 -4.55 3.19 1.46
N PHE A 95 -5.82 2.87 1.68
CA PHE A 95 -6.47 3.21 2.94
C PHE A 95 -6.41 1.98 3.83
N ASN A 96 -5.69 2.13 4.94
CA ASN A 96 -5.51 1.18 6.04
C ASN A 96 -6.75 0.28 6.24
N ILE A 97 -6.65 -0.98 5.81
CA ILE A 97 -7.65 -2.03 6.09
C ILE A 97 -7.78 -2.23 7.62
N SER A 98 -6.75 -1.86 8.37
CA SER A 98 -6.72 -1.80 9.84
C SER A 98 -7.77 -0.88 10.48
N ASN A 99 -8.36 0.07 9.75
CA ASN A 99 -9.44 0.92 10.27
C ASN A 99 -10.85 0.36 10.02
N ILE A 100 -10.99 -0.73 9.25
CA ILE A 100 -12.30 -1.29 8.85
C ILE A 100 -12.60 -2.60 9.58
N LEU A 101 -11.56 -3.35 9.99
CA LEU A 101 -11.70 -4.64 10.67
C LEU A 101 -11.80 -4.55 12.21
N VAL A 102 -11.93 -3.35 12.79
CA VAL A 102 -12.12 -3.20 14.24
C VAL A 102 -13.52 -2.62 14.50
N PRO A 103 -14.46 -3.39 15.08
CA PRO A 103 -15.64 -2.79 15.68
C PRO A 103 -15.16 -1.92 16.85
N LYS A 104 -15.19 -0.60 16.65
CA LYS A 104 -14.89 0.41 17.67
C LYS A 104 -15.92 0.26 18.79
N LYS A 105 -15.53 -0.34 19.92
CA LYS A 105 -16.24 -0.18 21.19
C LYS A 105 -16.23 1.31 21.54
N GLU A 106 -17.42 1.88 21.68
CA GLU A 106 -17.63 3.28 22.06
C GLU A 106 -17.00 3.54 23.45
N GLY A 107 -16.11 4.53 23.49
CA GLY A 107 -15.49 5.06 24.69
C GLY A 107 -15.29 6.56 24.47
N ASN A 108 -16.06 7.32 25.23
CA ASN A 108 -16.27 8.77 25.22
C ASN A 108 -14.98 9.58 25.48
N SER A 109 -14.76 10.71 24.79
CA SER A 109 -14.23 11.98 25.36
C SER A 109 -13.95 13.06 24.28
N LEU A 110 -14.08 14.30 24.75
CA LEU A 110 -14.23 15.57 24.01
C LEU A 110 -12.91 16.26 23.63
N SER A 111 -13.09 17.39 22.92
CA SER A 111 -12.15 18.51 22.64
C SER A 111 -11.21 18.31 21.46
N SER A 112 -10.83 19.31 20.66
CA SER A 112 -11.31 20.65 20.34
C SER A 112 -10.43 21.14 19.17
N SER A 113 -11.00 21.92 18.25
CA SER A 113 -10.26 22.61 17.17
C SER A 113 -9.20 23.57 17.73
N PRO A 114 -8.27 24.07 16.87
CA PRO A 114 -8.53 25.41 16.35
C PRO A 114 -8.16 25.62 14.87
N THR A 115 -8.81 26.65 14.33
CA THR A 115 -8.66 27.32 13.04
C THR A 115 -7.48 28.29 13.02
N SER A 116 -6.81 28.47 11.88
CA SER A 116 -6.55 29.80 11.29
C SER A 116 -5.79 29.74 9.94
N SER A 117 -6.20 30.67 9.07
CA SER A 117 -5.73 31.10 7.75
C SER A 117 -4.35 31.79 7.78
N SER A 118 -3.56 31.94 6.70
CA SER A 118 -3.83 32.85 5.57
C SER A 118 -2.63 32.92 4.57
N SER A 119 -2.98 33.16 3.30
CA SER A 119 -2.33 33.88 2.17
C SER A 119 -0.81 34.12 2.05
N GLY A 120 -0.31 33.97 0.81
CA GLY A 120 0.80 34.77 0.26
C GLY A 120 1.36 34.25 -1.08
N SER A 121 1.09 34.97 -2.17
CA SER A 121 1.69 34.85 -3.52
C SER A 121 3.23 34.95 -3.50
N SER A 122 4.00 34.42 -4.45
CA SER A 122 4.23 34.98 -5.79
C SER A 122 5.28 34.12 -6.55
N SER A 123 5.11 33.92 -7.85
CA SER A 123 6.21 33.58 -8.78
C SER A 123 6.92 34.89 -9.22
N PRO A 124 8.21 34.88 -9.63
CA PRO A 124 8.55 34.59 -11.03
C PRO A 124 9.92 33.91 -11.29
N LEU A 125 10.11 33.64 -12.58
CA LEU A 125 11.17 32.98 -13.38
C LEU A 125 12.68 33.22 -13.10
N LEU A 126 13.43 32.18 -13.53
CA LEU A 126 14.75 32.09 -14.20
C LEU A 126 16.11 32.14 -13.44
N GLN A 127 16.71 30.93 -13.38
CA GLN A 127 18.09 30.53 -13.74
C GLN A 127 19.32 31.30 -13.22
N LYS A 128 20.14 30.61 -12.41
CA LYS A 128 21.61 30.63 -12.53
C LYS A 128 22.26 29.36 -11.92
N THR A 129 22.99 28.62 -12.76
CA THR A 129 23.79 27.42 -12.45
C THR A 129 24.92 27.71 -11.48
N THR A 130 25.17 26.88 -10.45
CA THR A 130 26.48 26.68 -9.76
C THR A 130 26.45 25.40 -8.89
N VAL A 131 26.92 24.28 -9.45
CA VAL A 131 27.61 23.07 -8.87
C VAL A 131 27.17 22.31 -7.60
N VAL A 132 26.16 22.68 -6.82
CA VAL A 132 25.81 21.92 -5.58
C VAL A 132 24.73 20.79 -5.67
N PRO A 133 24.19 20.33 -6.82
CA PRO A 133 23.18 19.27 -6.80
C PRO A 133 23.74 17.84 -6.92
N LEU A 134 24.99 17.65 -7.38
CA LEU A 134 25.54 16.31 -7.62
C LEU A 134 26.01 15.63 -6.33
N ILE A 135 26.64 16.38 -5.42
CA ILE A 135 27.13 15.84 -4.13
C ILE A 135 25.96 15.34 -3.29
N ASN A 136 24.85 16.08 -3.20
CA ASN A 136 23.68 15.64 -2.46
C ASN A 136 23.04 14.37 -3.06
N GLN A 137 23.03 14.24 -4.39
CA GLN A 137 22.56 13.02 -5.06
C GLN A 137 23.50 11.83 -4.81
N LEU A 138 24.81 12.05 -4.84
CA LEU A 138 25.81 11.03 -4.56
C LEU A 138 25.75 10.57 -3.09
N VAL A 139 25.68 11.51 -2.14
CA VAL A 139 25.55 11.23 -0.70
C VAL A 139 24.23 10.49 -0.38
N LEU A 140 23.13 10.86 -1.04
CA LEU A 140 21.87 10.12 -0.93
C LEU A 140 21.98 8.71 -1.52
N GLN A 141 22.66 8.56 -2.65
CA GLN A 141 22.87 7.25 -3.26
C GLN A 141 23.78 6.37 -2.39
N GLU A 142 24.80 6.94 -1.75
CA GLU A 142 25.74 6.27 -0.87
C GLU A 142 25.06 5.80 0.42
N SER A 143 24.30 6.69 1.06
CA SER A 143 23.49 6.32 2.24
C SER A 143 22.40 5.28 1.91
N LEU A 144 21.81 5.32 0.72
CA LEU A 144 20.87 4.28 0.27
C LEU A 144 21.58 2.94 0.05
N ARG A 145 22.75 2.94 -0.59
CA ARG A 145 23.58 1.73 -0.79
C ARG A 145 24.01 1.11 0.54
N GLU A 146 24.46 1.93 1.49
CA GLU A 146 24.82 1.48 2.84
C GLU A 146 23.61 0.86 3.56
N ASN A 147 22.45 1.51 3.49
CA ASN A 147 21.22 0.98 4.07
C ASN A 147 20.82 -0.37 3.45
N MET A 148 20.97 -0.54 2.13
CA MET A 148 20.70 -1.80 1.46
C MET A 148 21.69 -2.91 1.87
N ALA A 149 22.98 -2.59 2.00
CA ALA A 149 23.98 -3.55 2.45
C ALA A 149 23.73 -3.99 3.90
N GLN A 150 23.44 -3.04 4.79
CA GLN A 150 23.10 -3.32 6.19
C GLN A 150 21.80 -4.13 6.32
N PHE A 151 20.80 -3.84 5.48
CA PHE A 151 19.56 -4.61 5.45
C PHE A 151 19.81 -6.06 5.03
N ASN A 152 20.62 -6.30 3.99
CA ASN A 152 20.96 -7.65 3.56
C ASN A 152 21.72 -8.43 4.64
N GLN A 153 22.67 -7.77 5.32
CA GLN A 153 23.42 -8.36 6.43
C GLN A 153 22.51 -8.68 7.64
N PHE A 154 21.60 -7.77 7.97
CA PHE A 154 20.57 -7.98 8.99
C PHE A 154 19.67 -9.18 8.66
N MET A 155 19.21 -9.27 7.42
CA MET A 155 18.41 -10.40 6.95
C MET A 155 19.17 -11.73 6.99
N MET A 156 20.49 -11.74 6.76
CA MET A 156 21.31 -12.95 6.92
C MET A 156 21.45 -13.36 8.40
N MET A 157 21.56 -12.40 9.32
CA MET A 157 21.66 -12.66 10.76
C MET A 157 20.37 -13.22 11.36
N PHE A 158 19.22 -12.82 10.82
CA PHE A 158 17.89 -13.20 11.31
C PHE A 158 17.08 -14.01 10.30
N PHE A 159 17.76 -14.65 9.34
CA PHE A 159 17.16 -15.27 8.16
C PHE A 159 16.01 -16.24 8.47
N PRO A 160 16.13 -17.19 9.44
CA PRO A 160 15.04 -18.12 9.73
C PRO A 160 13.80 -17.42 10.32
N LEU A 161 13.99 -16.30 11.01
CA LEU A 161 12.92 -15.61 11.75
C LEU A 161 12.19 -14.57 10.90
N LEU A 162 12.87 -13.95 9.93
CA LEU A 162 12.34 -12.79 9.20
C LEU A 162 11.96 -13.06 7.75
N HIS A 163 12.45 -14.13 7.11
CA HIS A 163 12.26 -14.33 5.66
C HIS A 163 10.80 -14.52 5.22
N ASN A 164 9.93 -15.01 6.11
CA ASN A 164 8.50 -15.19 5.84
C ASN A 164 7.65 -13.94 6.07
N LEU A 165 8.23 -12.89 6.68
CA LEU A 165 7.51 -11.64 6.91
C LEU A 165 7.48 -10.80 5.61
N PRO A 166 6.42 -10.00 5.38
CA PRO A 166 6.38 -9.07 4.26
C PRO A 166 7.54 -8.06 4.33
N ILE A 167 8.05 -7.64 3.17
CA ILE A 167 9.22 -6.74 3.06
C ILE A 167 9.07 -5.44 3.86
N GLN A 168 7.85 -4.93 4.02
CA GLN A 168 7.59 -3.73 4.82
C GLN A 168 7.85 -3.95 6.31
N GLU A 169 7.53 -5.15 6.80
CA GLU A 169 7.71 -5.52 8.20
C GLU A 169 9.18 -5.87 8.47
N GLN A 170 9.85 -6.53 7.52
CA GLN A 170 11.31 -6.69 7.52
C GLN A 170 12.04 -5.35 7.57
N LEU A 171 11.63 -4.38 6.73
CA LEU A 171 12.19 -3.03 6.70
C LEU A 171 11.90 -2.27 8.01
N ASN A 172 10.68 -2.37 8.55
CA ASN A 172 10.31 -1.73 9.80
C ASN A 172 11.16 -2.27 10.96
N ILE A 173 11.27 -3.59 11.06
CA ILE A 173 12.10 -4.27 12.07
C ILE A 173 13.57 -3.88 11.89
N PHE A 174 14.08 -3.81 10.66
CA PHE A 174 15.42 -3.33 10.39
C PHE A 174 15.64 -1.89 10.87
N PHE A 175 14.76 -0.94 10.53
CA PHE A 175 14.90 0.46 10.94
C PHE A 175 14.73 0.66 12.44
N ILE A 176 13.81 -0.06 13.08
CA ILE A 176 13.66 -0.08 14.54
C ILE A 176 14.95 -0.63 15.17
N SER A 177 15.43 -1.78 14.72
CA SER A 177 16.66 -2.41 15.24
C SER A 177 17.88 -1.51 15.05
N LYS A 178 17.97 -0.81 13.92
CA LYS A 178 19.04 0.14 13.63
C LYS A 178 19.05 1.34 14.56
N ASN A 179 17.87 1.81 14.97
CA ASN A 179 17.74 2.92 15.92
C ASN A 179 17.92 2.46 17.38
N THR A 180 17.42 1.28 17.73
CA THR A 180 17.47 0.75 19.10
C THR A 180 18.84 0.12 19.44
N TYR A 181 19.50 -0.49 18.46
CA TYR A 181 20.76 -1.22 18.63
C TYR A 181 21.81 -0.78 17.58
N PRO A 182 22.28 0.48 17.63
CA PRO A 182 23.19 1.02 16.61
C PRO A 182 24.53 0.26 16.53
N MET A 183 24.94 -0.40 17.61
CA MET A 183 26.16 -1.23 17.66
C MET A 183 26.13 -2.47 16.75
N LEU A 184 24.95 -2.91 16.31
CA LEU A 184 24.79 -3.99 15.33
C LEU A 184 25.01 -3.51 13.89
N PHE A 185 25.09 -2.19 13.67
CA PHE A 185 25.20 -1.57 12.35
C PHE A 185 26.37 -0.57 12.30
N PRO A 186 27.62 -1.02 12.52
CA PRO A 186 28.77 -0.14 12.48
C PRO A 186 28.90 0.53 11.11
N ALA A 187 29.25 1.82 11.10
CA ALA A 187 29.58 2.53 9.87
C ALA A 187 30.78 1.84 9.20
N PRO A 188 30.78 1.70 7.86
CA PRO A 188 31.97 1.22 7.17
C PRO A 188 33.14 2.16 7.51
N TYR A 189 34.28 1.58 7.92
CA TYR A 189 35.50 2.35 8.14
C TYR A 189 35.82 3.09 6.84
N ARG A 190 35.72 4.43 6.88
CA ARG A 190 36.11 5.29 5.76
C ARG A 190 37.60 5.21 5.49
#